data_AF-A0A7C5G7H8-F1
#
_entry.id   AF-A0A7C5G7H8-F1
#
_cell.length_a   1.000
_cell.length_b   1.000
_cell.length_c   1.000
_cell.angle_alpha   90.00
_cell.angle_beta   90.00
_cell.angle_gamma   90.00
#
_symmetry.space_group_name_H-M   'P 1'
#
loop_
_entity.id
_entity.type
_entity.pdbx_description
1 polymer ?
#
loop_
_entity_poly.entity_id
_entity_poly.type
_entity_poly.pdbx_seq_one_letter_code
_entity_poly.pdbx_strand_id
1 'polypeptide(L)'
;MSLWLIDFPPQAAQLPEQNPAWCDVRGDWPVVVFEAGSERAVQFSSTVPSDYRGQNLEVTVLGAFSGDSQPSHQAELEVAFERLSPEGGNLRVPQWGSGRALRLTVPSEEGKVVAGSVVLSGSEAGSLSGGDVFRLRLRLRTSGSNFVGRLEVVRVTVRPAN
;
A
#
# COMPACT_ATOMS: atom_id res chain seq x y z
N MET A 1 4.75 -12.16 21.54
CA MET A 1 4.72 -11.77 20.12
C MET A 1 3.37 -11.11 19.89
N SER A 2 3.35 -9.84 19.48
CA SER A 2 2.08 -9.13 19.22
C SER A 2 1.45 -9.68 17.95
N LEU A 3 0.21 -10.15 18.04
CA LEU A 3 -0.56 -10.66 16.90
C LEU A 3 -1.70 -9.69 16.62
N TRP A 4 -1.45 -8.73 15.74
CA TRP A 4 -2.45 -7.77 15.31
C TRP A 4 -2.42 -7.62 13.79
N LEU A 5 -3.55 -7.17 13.25
CA LEU A 5 -3.75 -6.89 11.84
C LEU A 5 -4.48 -5.56 11.73
N ILE A 6 -3.93 -4.65 10.95
CA ILE A 6 -4.64 -3.46 10.49
C ILE A 6 -5.12 -3.75 9.08
N ASP A 7 -6.43 -3.71 8.86
CA ASP A 7 -7.06 -3.89 7.56
C ASP A 7 -7.50 -2.54 7.00
N PHE A 8 -7.08 -2.26 5.78
CA PHE A 8 -7.45 -1.08 5.02
C PHE A 8 -8.30 -1.48 3.82
N PRO A 9 -9.62 -1.31 3.91
CA PRO A 9 -10.48 -1.44 2.75
C PRO A 9 -10.31 -0.23 1.82
N PRO A 10 -10.64 -0.33 0.51
CA PRO A 10 -10.54 0.77 -0.45
C PRO A 10 -11.30 2.03 -0.05
N GLN A 11 -12.37 1.88 0.74
CA GLN A 11 -13.13 2.99 1.29
C GLN A 11 -12.36 3.80 2.35
N ALA A 12 -11.29 3.24 2.93
CA ALA A 12 -10.37 3.96 3.82
C ALA A 12 -9.30 4.75 3.06
N ALA A 13 -9.32 4.73 1.72
CA ALA A 13 -8.39 5.46 0.89
C ALA A 13 -8.49 6.97 1.12
N GLN A 14 -7.33 7.58 1.33
CA GLN A 14 -7.12 9.02 1.36
C GLN A 14 -6.37 9.40 0.09
N LEU A 15 -6.99 10.22 -0.75
CA LEU A 15 -6.41 10.61 -2.03
C LEU A 15 -5.42 11.77 -1.81
N PRO A 16 -4.15 11.62 -2.24
CA PRO A 16 -3.19 12.71 -2.19
C PRO A 16 -3.60 13.85 -3.14
N GLU A 17 -3.14 15.07 -2.85
CA GLU A 17 -3.37 16.24 -3.71
C GLU A 17 -2.75 16.07 -5.11
N GLN A 18 -1.60 15.40 -5.19
CA GLN A 18 -0.88 15.18 -6.43
C GLN A 18 -0.99 13.73 -6.89
N ASN A 19 -1.29 13.56 -8.18
CA ASN A 19 -1.39 12.27 -8.88
C ASN A 19 -2.16 11.20 -8.09
N PRO A 20 -3.40 11.46 -7.66
CA PRO A 20 -4.17 10.47 -6.94
C PRO A 20 -4.47 9.25 -7.84
N ALA A 21 -4.45 8.08 -7.23
CA ALA A 21 -5.20 6.92 -7.70
C ALA A 21 -6.71 7.24 -7.65
N TRP A 22 -7.55 6.37 -8.20
CA TRP A 22 -9.00 6.57 -8.15
C TRP A 22 -9.67 5.49 -7.33
N CYS A 23 -10.80 5.83 -6.73
CA CYS A 23 -11.70 4.83 -6.16
C CYS A 23 -12.74 4.46 -7.22
N ASP A 24 -12.98 3.17 -7.39
CA ASP A 24 -13.96 2.64 -8.33
C ASP A 24 -14.62 1.38 -7.74
N VAL A 25 -15.46 0.72 -8.53
CA VAL A 25 -16.05 -0.58 -8.23
C VAL A 25 -15.73 -1.58 -9.32
N ARG A 26 -15.37 -2.81 -8.94
CA ARG A 26 -15.26 -3.96 -9.84
C ARG A 26 -16.33 -4.98 -9.49
N GLY A 27 -17.35 -5.09 -10.33
CA GLY A 27 -18.58 -5.76 -9.94
C GLY A 27 -19.15 -5.05 -8.71
N ASP A 28 -19.32 -5.77 -7.60
CA ASP A 28 -19.82 -5.24 -6.33
C ASP A 28 -18.70 -4.92 -5.31
N TRP A 29 -17.43 -5.01 -5.72
CA TRP A 29 -16.28 -4.78 -4.82
C TRP A 29 -15.70 -3.38 -5.03
N PRO A 30 -15.62 -2.55 -3.98
CA PRO A 30 -14.85 -1.32 -4.02
C PRO A 30 -13.37 -1.60 -4.26
N VAL A 31 -12.71 -0.78 -5.06
CA VAL A 31 -11.30 -0.92 -5.43
C VAL A 31 -10.59 0.43 -5.49
N VAL A 32 -9.28 0.44 -5.26
CA VAL A 32 -8.40 1.56 -5.62
C VAL A 32 -7.66 1.23 -6.91
N VAL A 33 -7.79 2.09 -7.92
CA VAL A 33 -7.33 1.87 -9.29
C VAL A 33 -6.02 2.61 -9.55
N PHE A 34 -5.04 1.88 -10.06
CA PHE A 34 -3.80 2.42 -10.63
C PHE A 34 -3.75 2.09 -12.13
N GLU A 35 -3.66 3.12 -12.96
CA GLU A 35 -3.51 2.96 -14.42
C GLU A 35 -2.05 2.66 -14.77
N ALA A 36 -1.86 1.72 -15.70
CA ALA A 36 -0.56 1.43 -16.28
C ALA A 36 0.11 2.70 -16.82
N GLY A 37 1.44 2.79 -16.68
CA GLY A 37 2.22 3.92 -17.19
C GLY A 37 2.02 5.26 -16.45
N SER A 38 1.21 5.31 -15.39
CA SER A 38 0.99 6.53 -14.59
C SER A 38 1.48 6.36 -13.14
N GLU A 39 2.39 7.22 -12.68
CA GLU A 39 2.77 7.24 -11.26
C GLU A 39 1.66 7.85 -10.41
N ARG A 40 0.77 6.99 -9.89
CA ARG A 40 -0.35 7.38 -9.03
C ARG A 40 -0.18 6.87 -7.62
N ALA A 41 -0.78 7.56 -6.65
CA ALA A 41 -0.66 7.21 -5.25
C ALA A 41 -2.00 7.23 -4.49
N VAL A 42 -2.05 6.44 -3.43
CA VAL A 42 -3.13 6.42 -2.42
C VAL A 42 -2.50 6.36 -1.04
N GLN A 43 -3.19 6.90 -0.04
CA GLN A 43 -2.78 6.87 1.36
C GLN A 43 -3.83 6.18 2.22
N PHE A 44 -3.39 5.62 3.35
CA PHE A 44 -4.24 5.09 4.41
C PHE A 44 -3.68 5.54 5.75
N SER A 45 -4.52 5.76 6.76
CA SER A 45 -4.06 6.15 8.09
C SER A 45 -4.62 5.25 9.17
N SER A 46 -3.82 4.93 10.18
CA SER A 46 -4.28 4.22 11.38
C SER A 46 -3.40 4.55 12.57
N THR A 47 -3.74 3.96 13.71
CA THR A 47 -2.94 4.00 14.94
C THR A 47 -2.24 2.66 15.12
N VAL A 48 -0.95 2.70 15.47
CA VAL A 48 -0.18 1.51 15.78
C VAL A 48 -0.68 0.90 17.11
N PRO A 49 -0.97 -0.41 17.17
CA PRO A 49 -1.38 -1.06 18.41
C PRO A 49 -0.40 -0.81 19.55
N SER A 50 -0.92 -0.53 20.74
CA SER A 50 -0.15 -0.07 21.91
C SER A 50 0.89 -1.07 22.41
N ASP A 51 0.77 -2.33 22.04
CA ASP A 51 1.69 -3.41 22.38
C ASP A 51 2.85 -3.56 21.37
N TYR A 52 2.84 -2.83 20.26
CA TYR A 52 3.95 -2.82 19.29
C TYR A 52 5.22 -2.19 19.88
N ARG A 53 6.38 -2.79 19.57
CA ARG A 53 7.69 -2.44 20.14
C ARG A 53 8.77 -2.15 19.08
N GLY A 54 8.37 -1.69 17.88
CA GLY A 54 9.32 -1.31 16.83
C GLY A 54 9.90 -2.49 16.02
N GLN A 55 9.26 -3.64 16.07
CA GLN A 55 9.60 -4.82 15.25
C GLN A 55 9.23 -4.61 13.77
N ASN A 56 9.74 -5.43 12.85
CA ASN A 56 9.47 -5.26 11.42
C ASN A 56 7.96 -5.34 11.10
N LEU A 57 7.55 -4.64 10.05
CA LEU A 57 6.17 -4.64 9.56
C LEU A 57 6.09 -5.28 8.19
N GLU A 58 5.11 -6.15 8.00
CA GLU A 58 4.74 -6.69 6.70
C GLU A 58 3.50 -5.96 6.17
N VAL A 59 3.61 -5.46 4.95
CA VAL A 59 2.49 -4.89 4.19
C VAL A 59 2.11 -5.87 3.10
N THR A 60 0.84 -6.24 3.05
CA THR A 60 0.28 -7.09 1.99
C THR A 60 -0.76 -6.31 1.22
N VAL A 61 -0.72 -6.42 -0.10
CA VAL A 61 -1.71 -5.84 -1.01
C VAL A 61 -2.39 -6.98 -1.75
N LEU A 62 -3.71 -7.03 -1.68
CA LEU A 62 -4.55 -7.87 -2.55
C LEU A 62 -5.08 -6.98 -3.68
N GLY A 63 -4.97 -7.47 -4.90
CA GLY A 63 -5.48 -6.77 -6.07
C GLY A 63 -5.88 -7.70 -7.19
N ALA A 64 -6.42 -7.12 -8.25
CA ALA A 64 -6.69 -7.78 -9.52
C ALA A 64 -6.19 -6.90 -10.67
N PHE A 65 -6.02 -7.50 -11.84
CA PHE A 65 -5.68 -6.77 -13.05
C PHE A 65 -6.86 -6.76 -14.02
N SER A 66 -7.05 -5.64 -14.73
CA SER A 66 -8.02 -5.49 -15.81
C SER A 66 -7.31 -5.07 -17.09
N GLY A 67 -7.60 -5.74 -18.20
CA GLY A 67 -6.94 -5.49 -19.48
C GLY A 67 -5.55 -6.13 -19.61
N ASP A 68 -5.11 -6.93 -18.64
CA ASP A 68 -3.86 -7.70 -18.71
C ASP A 68 -4.03 -9.09 -18.08
N SER A 69 -3.55 -10.10 -18.80
CA SER A 69 -3.57 -11.50 -18.41
C SER A 69 -2.24 -12.20 -18.68
N GLN A 70 -1.13 -11.45 -18.83
CA GLN A 70 0.18 -11.99 -19.19
C GLN A 70 1.07 -12.22 -17.96
N PRO A 71 1.36 -13.47 -17.54
CA PRO A 71 2.08 -13.74 -16.29
C PRO A 71 3.53 -13.28 -16.19
N SER A 72 4.13 -12.84 -17.30
CA SER A 72 5.44 -12.18 -17.30
C SER A 72 5.35 -10.68 -16.95
N HIS A 73 4.14 -10.13 -16.84
CA HIS A 73 3.92 -8.75 -16.44
C HIS A 73 3.73 -8.63 -14.94
N GLN A 74 4.03 -7.44 -14.41
CA GLN A 74 3.92 -7.12 -13.00
C GLN A 74 3.58 -5.64 -12.80
N ALA A 75 2.95 -5.36 -11.66
CA ALA A 75 2.93 -4.04 -11.06
C ALA A 75 3.94 -3.97 -9.90
N GLU A 76 4.63 -2.85 -9.80
CA GLU A 76 5.47 -2.51 -8.64
C GLU A 76 4.88 -1.31 -7.91
N LEU A 77 4.49 -1.51 -6.65
CA LEU A 77 4.06 -0.47 -5.75
C LEU A 77 5.22 -0.10 -4.81
N GLU A 78 5.51 1.18 -4.69
CA GLU A 78 6.29 1.72 -3.58
C GLU A 78 5.40 1.82 -2.35
N VAL A 79 5.82 1.16 -1.28
CA VAL A 79 5.22 1.21 0.06
C VAL A 79 6.07 2.11 0.94
N ALA A 80 5.48 3.17 1.49
CA ALA A 80 6.17 4.09 2.40
C ALA A 80 5.31 4.42 3.61
N PHE A 81 5.95 4.58 4.77
CA PHE A 81 5.30 5.00 6.00
C PHE A 81 5.66 6.44 6.34
N GLU A 82 4.75 7.12 6.99
CA GLU A 82 5.00 8.38 7.68
C GLU A 82 4.45 8.27 9.09
N ARG A 83 5.28 8.64 10.07
CA ARG A 83 4.88 8.72 11.46
C ARG A 83 4.34 10.12 11.74
N LEU A 84 3.15 10.20 12.33
CA LEU A 84 2.59 11.42 12.88
C LEU A 84 2.76 11.38 14.40
N SER A 85 3.75 12.12 14.89
CA SER A 85 3.99 12.28 16.33
C SER A 85 3.87 13.75 16.76
N PRO A 86 3.51 14.03 18.02
CA PRO A 86 3.50 15.40 18.55
C PRO A 86 4.86 16.09 18.49
N GLU A 87 5.95 15.32 18.47
CA GLU A 87 7.33 15.84 18.56
C GLU A 87 7.92 16.27 17.20
N GLY A 88 7.25 15.99 16.08
CA GLY A 88 7.77 16.34 14.75
C GLY A 88 6.82 16.23 13.56
N GLY A 89 5.60 15.72 13.73
CA GLY A 89 4.65 15.57 12.63
C GLY A 89 4.16 16.90 12.06
N ASN A 90 4.28 17.10 10.74
CA ASN A 90 3.75 18.26 10.04
C ASN A 90 2.74 17.83 8.98
N LEU A 91 1.45 18.16 9.19
CA LEU A 91 0.39 17.80 8.24
C LEU A 91 0.48 18.53 6.89
N ARG A 92 1.25 19.62 6.79
CA ARG A 92 1.45 20.37 5.53
C ARG A 92 2.59 19.83 4.68
N VAL A 93 3.58 19.18 5.29
CA VAL A 93 4.77 18.72 4.59
C VAL A 93 4.96 17.24 4.89
N PRO A 94 4.58 16.34 3.96
CA PRO A 94 4.68 14.92 4.20
C PRO A 94 6.13 14.48 4.44
N GLN A 95 6.37 13.73 5.50
CA GLN A 95 7.69 13.20 5.89
C GLN A 95 7.73 11.67 5.70
N TRP A 96 7.62 11.23 4.44
CA TRP A 96 7.69 9.81 4.11
C TRP A 96 9.08 9.23 4.39
N GLY A 97 9.10 8.07 5.04
CA GLY A 97 10.30 7.24 5.15
C GLY A 97 10.73 6.63 3.80
N SER A 98 11.83 5.89 3.82
CA SER A 98 12.35 5.19 2.65
C SER A 98 11.34 4.19 2.10
N GLY A 99 10.92 4.37 0.85
CA GLY A 99 9.97 3.48 0.19
C GLY A 99 10.56 2.10 -0.11
N ARG A 100 9.71 1.06 -0.05
CA ARG A 100 10.05 -0.33 -0.38
C ARG A 100 9.17 -0.84 -1.52
N ALA A 101 9.77 -1.55 -2.46
CA ALA A 101 9.05 -2.12 -3.59
C ALA A 101 8.27 -3.39 -3.17
N LEU A 102 6.98 -3.39 -3.44
CA LEU A 102 6.08 -4.55 -3.38
C LEU A 102 5.66 -4.87 -4.81
N ARG A 103 5.71 -6.15 -5.20
CA ARG A 103 5.34 -6.59 -6.54
C ARG A 103 4.08 -7.44 -6.53
N LEU A 104 3.21 -7.22 -7.51
CA LEU A 104 2.11 -8.12 -7.84
C LEU A 104 2.32 -8.62 -9.27
N THR A 105 2.37 -9.94 -9.44
CA THR A 105 2.45 -10.58 -10.76
C THR A 105 1.06 -10.66 -11.37
N VAL A 106 0.95 -10.31 -12.66
CA VAL A 106 -0.30 -10.43 -13.41
C VAL A 106 -0.71 -11.91 -13.50
N PRO A 107 -1.95 -12.29 -13.18
CA PRO A 107 -2.42 -13.66 -13.34
C PRO A 107 -2.66 -14.00 -14.82
N SER A 108 -2.78 -15.29 -15.15
CA SER A 108 -3.14 -15.75 -16.50
C SER A 108 -4.59 -15.44 -16.91
N GLU A 109 -5.36 -14.77 -16.05
CA GLU A 109 -6.78 -14.51 -16.20
C GLU A 109 -7.12 -13.17 -15.55
N GLU A 110 -7.74 -12.28 -16.31
CA GLU A 110 -8.17 -10.96 -15.80
C GLU A 110 -9.14 -11.09 -14.63
N GLY A 111 -9.08 -10.15 -13.68
CA GLY A 111 -9.96 -10.14 -12.52
C GLY A 111 -9.64 -11.18 -11.44
N LYS A 112 -8.73 -12.12 -11.69
CA LYS A 112 -8.26 -13.04 -10.66
C LYS A 112 -7.49 -12.29 -9.57
N VAL A 113 -7.86 -12.54 -8.32
CA VAL A 113 -7.19 -11.91 -7.18
C VAL A 113 -5.79 -12.50 -7.01
N VAL A 114 -4.82 -11.60 -6.86
CA VAL A 114 -3.42 -11.89 -6.55
C VAL A 114 -3.00 -11.10 -5.31
N ALA A 115 -1.90 -11.53 -4.69
CA ALA A 115 -1.32 -10.86 -3.54
C ALA A 115 0.17 -10.60 -3.75
N GLY A 116 0.62 -9.45 -3.26
CA GLY A 116 2.04 -9.15 -3.07
C GLY A 116 2.28 -8.69 -1.63
N SER A 117 3.46 -8.98 -1.09
CA SER A 117 3.85 -8.46 0.23
C SER A 117 5.29 -7.95 0.25
N VAL A 118 5.56 -7.08 1.21
CA VAL A 118 6.91 -6.58 1.48
C VAL A 118 7.09 -6.40 2.99
N VAL A 119 8.27 -6.77 3.48
CA VAL A 119 8.69 -6.50 4.86
C VAL A 119 9.52 -5.23 4.88
N LEU A 120 9.18 -4.32 5.79
CA LEU A 120 9.92 -3.12 6.11
C LEU A 120 10.52 -3.28 7.51
N SER A 121 11.78 -2.88 7.66
CA SER A 121 12.39 -2.74 8.97
C SER A 121 11.70 -1.65 9.79
N GLY A 122 11.83 -1.69 11.12
CA GLY A 122 11.26 -0.68 12.00
C GLY A 122 11.67 0.77 11.62
N SER A 123 12.90 0.97 11.13
CA SER A 123 13.38 2.27 10.66
C SER A 123 12.79 2.69 9.30
N GLU A 124 12.65 1.75 8.35
CA GLU A 124 11.97 1.99 7.07
C GLU A 124 10.47 2.27 7.27
N ALA A 125 9.88 1.68 8.31
CA ALA A 125 8.52 1.96 8.75
C ALA A 125 8.40 3.26 9.58
N GLY A 126 9.40 4.15 9.58
CA GLY A 126 9.32 5.46 10.24
C GLY A 126 9.59 5.44 11.75
N SER A 127 10.25 4.39 12.25
CA SER A 127 10.56 4.21 13.68
C SER A 127 9.31 4.34 14.56
N LEU A 128 8.22 3.72 14.10
CA LEU A 128 6.95 3.69 14.80
C LEU A 128 7.07 3.00 16.16
N SER A 129 6.25 3.47 17.09
CA SER A 129 6.05 2.96 18.44
C SER A 129 4.57 2.71 18.67
N GLY A 130 4.24 1.85 19.66
CA GLY A 130 2.85 1.59 20.01
C GLY A 130 2.12 2.89 20.41
N GLY A 131 0.93 3.11 19.84
CA GLY A 131 0.13 4.32 20.06
C GLY A 131 0.40 5.46 19.07
N ASP A 132 1.45 5.38 18.24
CA ASP A 132 1.67 6.38 17.19
C ASP A 132 0.56 6.36 16.15
N VAL A 133 0.23 7.53 15.59
CA VAL A 133 -0.55 7.61 14.35
C VAL A 133 0.41 7.51 13.18
N PHE A 134 0.03 6.80 12.13
CA PHE A 134 0.81 6.71 10.91
C PHE A 134 -0.05 6.87 9.66
N ARG A 135 0.61 7.26 8.57
CA ARG A 135 0.10 7.08 7.20
C ARG A 135 0.93 6.03 6.47
N LEU A 136 0.25 5.22 5.68
CA LEU A 136 0.80 4.29 4.71
C LEU A 136 0.50 4.82 3.31
N ARG A 137 1.51 4.94 2.45
CA ARG A 137 1.34 5.28 1.03
C ARG A 137 1.65 4.08 0.17
N LEU A 138 0.79 3.84 -0.82
CA LEU A 138 1.10 3.03 -1.98
C LEU A 138 1.23 3.95 -3.19
N ARG A 139 2.33 3.83 -3.93
CA ARG A 139 2.55 4.58 -5.18
C ARG A 139 2.97 3.63 -6.29
N LEU A 140 2.28 3.63 -7.43
CA LEU A 140 2.72 2.84 -8.58
C LEU A 140 4.04 3.39 -9.13
N ARG A 141 5.04 2.51 -9.26
CA ARG A 141 6.33 2.81 -9.88
C ARG A 141 6.31 2.36 -11.33
N THR A 142 6.24 3.30 -12.25
CA THR A 142 6.22 2.99 -13.70
C THR A 142 7.51 2.33 -14.15
N SER A 143 8.67 2.69 -13.57
CA SER A 143 9.97 2.08 -13.89
C SER A 143 10.07 0.60 -13.53
N GLY A 144 9.27 0.12 -12.57
CA GLY A 144 9.25 -1.28 -12.12
C GLY A 144 8.04 -2.08 -12.61
N SER A 145 7.15 -1.44 -13.37
CA SER A 145 5.87 -2.00 -13.81
C SER A 145 5.82 -2.13 -15.33
N ASN A 146 5.30 -3.24 -15.82
CA ASN A 146 5.11 -3.51 -17.25
C ASN A 146 3.73 -4.11 -17.58
N PHE A 147 2.81 -4.11 -16.61
CA PHE A 147 1.41 -4.45 -16.87
C PHE A 147 0.74 -3.41 -17.78
N VAL A 148 -0.32 -3.82 -18.46
CA VAL A 148 -1.22 -2.94 -19.24
C VAL A 148 -2.60 -2.83 -18.57
N GLY A 149 -3.39 -1.83 -18.95
CA GLY A 149 -4.68 -1.57 -18.32
C GLY A 149 -4.53 -1.11 -16.87
N ARG A 150 -5.16 -1.80 -15.92
CA ARG A 150 -5.27 -1.35 -14.53
C ARG A 150 -4.87 -2.40 -13.51
N LEU A 151 -4.28 -1.94 -12.42
CA LEU A 151 -4.23 -2.63 -11.14
C LEU A 151 -5.36 -2.12 -10.26
N GLU A 152 -6.19 -3.02 -9.75
CA GLU A 152 -7.35 -2.74 -8.90
C GLU A 152 -7.09 -3.32 -7.51
N VAL A 153 -6.64 -2.49 -6.57
CA VAL A 153 -6.36 -2.89 -5.19
C VAL A 153 -7.66 -3.08 -4.42
N VAL A 154 -7.84 -4.28 -3.86
CA VAL A 154 -9.05 -4.70 -3.14
C VAL A 154 -8.86 -4.62 -1.63
N ARG A 155 -7.66 -4.88 -1.11
CA ARG A 155 -7.34 -4.78 0.32
C ARG A 155 -5.86 -4.48 0.53
N VAL A 156 -5.56 -3.75 1.60
CA VAL A 156 -4.20 -3.56 2.09
C VAL A 156 -4.18 -3.92 3.56
N THR A 157 -3.20 -4.71 3.98
CA THR A 157 -3.08 -5.09 5.38
C THR A 157 -1.69 -4.81 5.91
N VAL A 158 -1.60 -4.46 7.19
CA VAL A 158 -0.33 -4.29 7.91
C VAL A 158 -0.33 -5.18 9.15
N ARG A 159 0.76 -5.90 9.38
CA ARG A 159 0.97 -6.72 10.59
C ARG A 159 2.44 -6.76 10.99
N PRO A 160 2.78 -7.19 12.22
CA PRO A 160 4.14 -7.56 12.56
C PRO A 160 4.65 -8.67 11.63
N ALA A 161 5.88 -8.52 11.14
CA ALA A 161 6.57 -9.59 10.43
C ALA A 161 7.07 -10.63 11.45
N ASN A 162 7.05 -11.91 11.05
CA ASN A 162 7.56 -13.02 11.86
C ASN A 162 9.08 -13.11 11.81
#